data_AF-A0A1B9Y8Y5-F1
#
_entry.id   AF-A0A1B9Y8Y5-F1
#
_cell.length_a   1.000
_cell.length_b   1.000
_cell.length_c   1.000
_cell.angle_alpha   90.00
_cell.angle_beta   90.00
_cell.angle_gamma   90.00
#
_symmetry.space_group_name_H-M   'P 1'
#
loop_
_entity.id
_entity.type
_entity.pdbx_description
1 polymer ?
#
loop_
_entity_poly.entity_id
_entity_poly.type
_entity_poly.pdbx_seq_one_letter_code
_entity_poly.pdbx_strand_id
1 'polypeptide(L)'
;MKNIIFLAFLLFGSMYFSQSVTEKYNSLYKRYDYFDSSGNIIGYKKYNSLSRHWEYYNLNKTQYERQPRQYGNYTQPYHLDLIERALRQKQQNYDSNFQTVKATIENIINDIKTWEISADAKYKIISHFKDAISKNLDNRNIDYGSAEQTRIVIKWLNETIEIIIKNLIDNTK
;
A
#
# COMPACT_ATOMS: atom_id res chain seq x y z
N MET A 1 21.39 -62.40 -43.93
CA MET A 1 22.13 -61.13 -43.70
C MET A 1 21.21 -59.98 -43.27
N LYS A 2 20.07 -59.74 -43.95
CA LYS A 2 19.09 -58.68 -43.58
C LYS A 2 18.63 -58.70 -42.12
N ASN A 3 18.35 -59.89 -41.56
CA ASN A 3 17.81 -60.00 -40.19
C ASN A 3 18.89 -59.78 -39.10
N ILE A 4 20.17 -59.99 -39.43
CA ILE A 4 21.30 -59.75 -38.52
C ILE A 4 21.60 -58.24 -38.43
N ILE A 5 21.48 -57.53 -39.56
CA ILE A 5 21.64 -56.06 -39.62
C ILE A 5 20.54 -55.37 -38.81
N PHE A 6 19.30 -55.88 -38.85
CA PHE A 6 18.19 -55.34 -38.08
C PHE A 6 18.39 -55.54 -36.57
N LEU A 7 18.88 -56.71 -36.15
CA LEU A 7 19.19 -57.01 -34.75
C LEU A 7 20.36 -56.16 -34.22
N ALA A 8 21.36 -55.90 -35.06
CA ALA A 8 22.49 -55.04 -34.73
C ALA A 8 22.07 -53.58 -34.52
N PHE A 9 21.18 -53.03 -35.35
CA PHE A 9 20.64 -51.68 -35.16
C PHE A 9 19.81 -51.53 -33.87
N LEU A 10 19.12 -52.60 -33.45
CA LEU A 10 18.29 -52.62 -32.24
C LEU A 10 19.15 -52.66 -30.96
N LEU A 11 20.30 -53.34 -31.00
CA LEU A 11 21.27 -53.39 -29.90
C LEU A 11 22.12 -52.12 -29.77
N PHE A 12 22.45 -51.44 -30.87
CA PHE A 12 23.16 -50.16 -30.82
C PHE A 12 22.27 -48.98 -30.37
N GLY A 13 20.95 -49.09 -30.53
CA GLY A 13 19.98 -48.06 -30.13
C GLY A 13 19.76 -47.94 -28.61
N SER A 14 20.14 -48.94 -27.81
CA SER A 14 19.94 -48.94 -26.35
C SER A 14 21.17 -48.51 -25.54
N MET A 15 22.28 -48.13 -26.19
CA MET A 15 23.53 -47.74 -25.51
C MET A 15 23.63 -46.25 -25.13
N TYR A 16 22.56 -45.48 -25.25
CA TYR A 16 22.60 -44.04 -24.94
C TYR A 16 21.81 -43.74 -23.66
N PHE A 17 22.40 -42.88 -22.83
CA PHE A 17 21.94 -42.35 -21.54
C PHE A 17 22.38 -43.11 -20.27
N SER A 18 23.68 -43.06 -19.97
CA SER A 18 24.10 -42.98 -18.57
C SER A 18 23.88 -41.53 -18.11
N GLN A 19 22.88 -41.28 -17.26
CA GLN A 19 22.77 -40.00 -16.57
C GLN A 19 23.95 -39.89 -15.61
N SER A 20 24.88 -38.98 -15.89
CA SER A 20 26.06 -38.73 -15.06
C SER A 20 25.74 -37.98 -13.76
N VAL A 21 24.48 -37.57 -13.58
CA VAL A 21 24.02 -36.81 -12.42
C VAL A 21 22.73 -37.40 -11.87
N THR A 22 22.69 -37.67 -10.56
CA THR A 22 21.48 -38.12 -9.85
C THR A 22 20.94 -37.00 -8.95
N GLU A 23 19.63 -36.77 -8.95
CA GLU A 23 18.95 -35.82 -8.06
C GLU A 23 18.26 -36.56 -6.90
N LYS A 24 18.52 -36.15 -5.65
CA LYS A 24 17.87 -36.72 -4.47
C LYS A 24 17.39 -35.64 -3.52
N TYR A 25 16.14 -35.74 -3.07
CA TYR A 25 15.61 -34.83 -2.06
C TYR A 25 16.24 -35.10 -0.69
N ASN A 26 16.73 -34.04 -0.06
CA ASN A 26 17.30 -34.05 1.27
C ASN A 26 16.31 -33.38 2.25
N SER A 27 15.60 -34.21 3.02
CA SER A 27 14.58 -33.74 3.96
C SER A 27 15.14 -32.90 5.11
N LEU A 28 16.38 -33.16 5.54
CA LEU A 28 17.06 -32.41 6.60
C LEU A 28 17.32 -30.97 6.18
N TYR A 29 17.82 -30.76 4.96
CA TYR A 29 18.15 -29.44 4.44
C TYR A 29 17.04 -28.80 3.58
N LYS A 30 15.94 -29.52 3.35
CA LYS A 30 14.81 -29.11 2.51
C LYS A 30 15.26 -28.60 1.13
N ARG A 31 16.10 -29.39 0.47
CA ARG A 31 16.70 -29.08 -0.84
C ARG A 31 16.88 -30.35 -1.66
N TYR A 32 17.10 -30.22 -2.96
CA TYR A 32 17.47 -31.34 -3.82
C TYR A 32 18.99 -31.31 -4.05
N ASP A 33 19.68 -32.39 -3.68
CA ASP A 33 21.12 -32.56 -3.86
C ASP A 33 21.39 -33.28 -5.18
N TYR A 34 22.43 -32.84 -5.91
CA TYR A 34 22.90 -33.41 -7.16
C TYR A 34 24.19 -34.17 -6.93
N PHE A 35 24.26 -35.41 -7.39
CA PHE A 35 25.39 -36.32 -7.20
C PHE A 35 26.04 -36.69 -8.54
N ASP A 36 27.36 -36.77 -8.60
CA ASP A 36 28.07 -37.35 -9.75
C ASP A 36 27.99 -38.88 -9.80
N SER A 37 28.56 -39.47 -10.85
CA SER A 37 28.66 -40.93 -11.01
C SER A 37 29.48 -41.64 -9.92
N SER A 38 30.30 -40.90 -9.17
CA SER A 38 31.09 -41.41 -8.05
C SER A 38 30.37 -41.26 -6.70
N GLY A 39 29.16 -40.69 -6.67
CA GLY A 39 28.36 -40.50 -5.47
C GLY A 39 28.71 -39.24 -4.67
N ASN A 40 29.54 -38.33 -5.21
CA ASN A 40 29.86 -37.07 -4.56
C ASN A 40 28.82 -35.99 -4.88
N ILE A 41 28.51 -35.12 -3.93
CA ILE A 41 27.60 -33.99 -4.16
C ILE A 41 28.31 -32.93 -5.00
N ILE A 42 27.76 -32.63 -6.16
CA ILE A 42 28.29 -31.63 -7.10
C ILE A 42 27.51 -30.31 -7.07
N GLY A 43 26.33 -30.30 -6.45
CA GLY A 43 25.49 -29.11 -6.34
C GLY A 43 24.18 -29.39 -5.61
N TYR A 44 23.38 -28.36 -5.40
CA TYR A 44 22.01 -28.51 -4.87
C TYR A 44 21.10 -27.40 -5.40
N LYS A 45 19.78 -27.67 -5.46
CA LYS A 45 18.77 -26.62 -5.63
C LYS A 45 17.88 -26.49 -4.41
N LYS A 46 17.56 -25.25 -4.03
CA LYS A 46 16.69 -24.92 -2.90
C LYS A 46 15.59 -23.95 -3.34
N TYR A 47 14.36 -24.16 -2.86
CA TYR A 47 13.28 -23.23 -3.13
C TYR A 47 13.41 -22.01 -2.23
N ASN A 48 13.42 -20.82 -2.82
CA ASN A 48 13.42 -19.57 -2.08
C ASN A 48 11.97 -19.07 -1.95
N SER A 49 11.46 -19.02 -0.71
CA SER A 49 10.10 -18.57 -0.44
C SER A 49 9.88 -17.09 -0.69
N LEU A 50 10.93 -16.26 -0.59
CA LEU A 50 10.87 -14.83 -0.81
C LEU A 50 10.74 -14.50 -2.30
N SER A 51 11.58 -15.10 -3.14
CA SER A 51 11.58 -14.86 -4.59
C SER A 51 10.68 -15.83 -5.37
N ARG A 52 10.12 -16.84 -4.70
CA ARG A 52 9.19 -17.85 -5.27
C ARG A 52 9.76 -18.64 -6.45
N HIS A 53 11.05 -18.95 -6.44
CA HIS A 53 11.68 -19.80 -7.46
C HIS A 53 12.74 -20.74 -6.85
N TRP A 54 13.13 -21.76 -7.62
CA TRP A 54 14.26 -22.63 -7.29
C TRP A 54 15.58 -21.92 -7.58
N GLU A 55 16.55 -22.05 -6.68
CA GLU A 55 17.90 -21.52 -6.81
C GLU A 55 18.90 -22.67 -6.85
N TYR A 56 19.77 -22.70 -7.86
CA TYR A 56 20.79 -23.73 -8.04
C TYR A 56 22.17 -23.26 -7.57
N TYR A 57 22.88 -24.14 -6.87
CA TYR A 57 24.19 -23.89 -6.27
C TYR A 57 25.15 -25.00 -6.70
N ASN A 58 26.24 -24.64 -7.39
CA ASN A 58 27.27 -25.57 -7.84
C ASN A 58 28.42 -25.64 -6.82
N LEU A 59 28.80 -26.84 -6.40
CA LEU A 59 29.86 -27.09 -5.42
C LEU A 59 31.22 -27.41 -6.05
N ASN A 60 31.26 -27.73 -7.35
CA ASN A 60 32.49 -28.08 -8.08
C ASN A 60 33.27 -26.87 -8.60
N LYS A 61 32.77 -25.64 -8.40
CA LYS A 61 33.47 -24.42 -8.83
C LYS A 61 34.33 -23.83 -7.71
N THR A 62 35.65 -23.80 -7.91
CA THR A 62 36.59 -23.03 -7.10
C THR A 62 36.24 -21.53 -7.15
N GLN A 63 35.77 -21.01 -6.02
CA GLN A 63 35.61 -19.64 -5.50
C GLN A 63 35.50 -18.36 -6.38
N TYR A 64 35.59 -18.36 -7.72
CA TYR A 64 35.61 -17.10 -8.50
C TYR A 64 34.63 -16.97 -9.67
N GLU A 65 33.70 -17.89 -9.84
CA GLU A 65 32.59 -17.72 -10.80
C GLU A 65 31.25 -18.08 -10.17
N ARG A 66 30.75 -17.18 -9.32
CA ARG A 66 29.31 -17.12 -9.07
C ARG A 66 28.68 -16.75 -10.42
N GLN A 67 28.10 -17.73 -11.11
CA GLN A 67 27.24 -17.45 -12.27
C GLN A 67 26.24 -16.36 -11.85
N PRO A 68 26.02 -15.34 -12.70
CA PRO A 68 25.11 -14.26 -12.35
C PRO A 68 23.77 -14.90 -12.00
N ARG A 69 23.33 -14.68 -10.77
CA ARG A 69 21.99 -15.07 -10.33
C ARG A 69 21.04 -14.45 -11.35
N GLN A 70 20.41 -15.25 -12.20
CA GLN A 70 19.24 -14.79 -12.93
C GLN A 70 18.13 -14.67 -11.89
N TYR A 71 18.19 -13.58 -11.13
CA TYR A 71 17.00 -13.05 -10.48
C TYR A 71 16.01 -12.83 -11.61
N GLY A 72 14.91 -13.57 -11.62
CA GLY A 72 13.75 -13.16 -12.40
C GLY A 72 13.51 -11.69 -12.09
N ASN A 73 13.24 -10.87 -13.10
CA ASN A 73 13.02 -9.44 -12.90
C ASN A 73 12.08 -9.26 -11.71
N TYR A 74 12.53 -8.53 -10.70
CA TYR A 74 11.72 -8.27 -9.53
C TYR A 74 10.49 -7.48 -9.98
N THR A 75 9.35 -8.16 -10.09
CA THR A 75 8.07 -7.49 -10.28
C THR A 75 7.65 -6.94 -8.93
N GLN A 76 7.75 -5.62 -8.75
CA GLN A 76 7.20 -4.96 -7.57
C GLN A 76 5.72 -5.35 -7.42
N PRO A 77 5.33 -6.03 -6.32
CA PRO A 77 3.95 -6.47 -6.13
C PRO A 77 3.00 -5.30 -5.87
N TYR A 78 3.54 -4.12 -5.57
CA TYR A 78 2.80 -2.90 -5.31
C TYR A 78 3.11 -1.86 -6.38
N HIS A 79 2.06 -1.27 -6.95
CA HIS A 79 2.19 -0.11 -7.82
C HIS A 79 2.46 1.13 -6.95
N LEU A 80 3.73 1.38 -6.61
CA LEU A 80 4.13 2.52 -5.79
C LEU A 80 3.61 3.85 -6.36
N ASP A 81 3.60 4.00 -7.68
CA ASP A 81 3.05 5.18 -8.35
C ASP A 81 1.53 5.35 -8.14
N LEU A 82 0.78 4.24 -8.06
CA LEU A 82 -0.65 4.30 -7.76
C LEU A 82 -0.89 4.70 -6.31
N ILE A 83 -0.08 4.17 -5.38
CA ILE A 83 -0.13 4.53 -3.96
C ILE A 83 0.23 6.00 -3.79
N GLU A 84 1.30 6.47 -4.43
CA GLU A 84 1.72 7.86 -4.37
C GLU A 84 0.64 8.79 -4.91
N ARG A 85 0.05 8.48 -6.08
CA ARG A 85 -1.07 9.26 -6.64
C ARG A 85 -2.28 9.28 -5.71
N ALA A 86 -2.63 8.15 -5.11
CA ALA A 86 -3.75 8.07 -4.17
C ALA A 86 -3.49 8.91 -2.90
N LEU A 87 -2.27 8.87 -2.35
CA LEU A 87 -1.88 9.68 -1.20
C LEU A 87 -1.89 11.17 -1.54
N ARG A 88 -1.34 11.56 -2.70
CA ARG A 88 -1.38 12.94 -3.18
C ARG A 88 -2.80 13.45 -3.34
N GLN A 89 -3.69 12.66 -3.95
CA GLN A 89 -5.10 13.02 -4.07
C GLN A 89 -5.76 13.18 -2.71
N LYS A 90 -5.49 12.27 -1.77
CA LYS A 90 -6.05 12.36 -0.41
C LYS A 90 -5.56 13.62 0.33
N GLN A 91 -4.29 13.99 0.16
CA GLN A 91 -3.74 15.22 0.72
C GLN A 91 -4.37 16.46 0.09
N GLN A 92 -4.51 16.49 -1.25
CA GLN A 92 -5.18 17.60 -1.94
C GLN A 92 -6.63 17.78 -1.49
N ASN A 93 -7.36 16.68 -1.32
CA ASN A 93 -8.72 16.71 -0.79
C ASN A 93 -8.74 17.28 0.62
N TYR A 94 -7.83 16.82 1.49
CA TYR A 94 -7.68 17.35 2.85
C TYR A 94 -7.45 18.86 2.84
N ASP A 95 -6.46 19.32 2.08
CA ASP A 95 -6.07 20.73 2.03
C ASP A 95 -7.25 21.59 1.51
N SER A 96 -7.88 21.18 0.41
CA SER A 96 -9.00 21.90 -0.19
C SER A 96 -10.23 21.95 0.73
N ASN A 97 -10.55 20.85 1.39
CA ASN A 97 -11.71 20.76 2.28
C ASN A 97 -11.48 21.56 3.56
N PHE A 98 -10.29 21.49 4.13
CA PHE A 98 -9.91 22.29 5.30
C PHE A 98 -10.00 23.78 4.99
N GLN A 99 -9.50 24.23 3.83
CA GLN A 99 -9.65 25.62 3.40
C GLN A 99 -11.12 26.01 3.20
N THR A 100 -11.94 25.11 2.64
CA THR A 100 -13.39 25.35 2.51
C THR A 100 -14.05 25.61 3.87
N VAL A 101 -13.74 24.80 4.88
CA VAL A 101 -14.28 24.97 6.24
C VAL A 101 -13.82 26.29 6.86
N LYS A 102 -12.54 26.61 6.71
CA LYS A 102 -11.99 27.88 7.18
C LYS A 102 -12.68 29.09 6.52
N ALA A 103 -12.84 29.06 5.20
CA ALA A 103 -13.53 30.11 4.45
C ALA A 103 -15.00 30.25 4.88
N THR A 104 -15.70 29.15 5.13
CA THR A 104 -17.08 29.18 5.66
C THR A 104 -17.14 29.88 7.02
N ILE A 105 -16.22 29.58 7.94
CA ILE A 105 -16.15 30.24 9.24
C ILE A 105 -15.92 31.75 9.08
N GLU A 106 -14.97 32.13 8.22
CA GLU A 106 -14.66 33.53 7.93
C GLU A 106 -15.86 34.28 7.32
N ASN A 107 -16.56 33.65 6.37
CA ASN A 107 -17.75 34.21 5.75
C ASN A 107 -18.88 34.42 6.77
N ILE A 108 -19.19 33.43 7.60
CA ILE A 108 -20.20 33.56 8.66
C ILE A 108 -19.85 34.74 9.59
N ILE A 109 -18.59 34.83 10.03
CA ILE A 109 -18.14 35.91 10.92
C ILE A 109 -18.27 37.28 10.23
N ASN A 110 -17.94 37.37 8.94
CA ASN A 110 -18.03 38.61 8.19
C ASN A 110 -19.48 39.01 7.93
N ASP A 111 -20.37 38.05 7.65
CA ASP A 111 -21.81 38.28 7.50
C ASP A 111 -22.40 38.84 8.80
N ILE A 112 -22.07 38.28 9.96
CA ILE A 112 -22.54 38.81 11.25
C ILE A 112 -22.11 40.27 11.46
N LYS A 113 -20.91 40.66 10.99
CA LYS A 113 -20.44 42.03 11.11
C LYS A 113 -21.26 43.02 10.29
N THR A 114 -21.85 42.59 9.17
CA THR A 114 -22.63 43.47 8.27
C THR A 114 -24.08 43.67 8.74
N TRP A 115 -24.60 42.83 9.63
CA TRP A 115 -25.99 42.92 10.10
C TRP A 115 -26.31 44.26 10.78
N GLU A 116 -27.53 44.76 10.61
CA GLU A 116 -28.00 46.01 11.22
C GLU A 116 -28.49 45.81 12.66
N ILE A 117 -27.60 45.30 13.52
CA ILE A 117 -27.85 45.07 14.96
C ILE A 117 -26.80 45.77 15.83
N SER A 118 -27.04 45.83 17.14
CA SER A 118 -26.11 46.48 18.08
C SER A 118 -24.73 45.82 18.09
N ALA A 119 -23.68 46.62 18.33
CA ALA A 119 -22.30 46.11 18.39
C ALA A 119 -22.12 45.05 19.49
N ASP A 120 -22.79 45.21 20.63
CA ASP A 120 -22.80 44.23 21.72
C ASP A 120 -23.42 42.89 21.29
N ALA A 121 -24.55 42.92 20.56
CA ALA A 121 -25.16 41.71 20.03
C ALA A 121 -24.23 41.00 19.05
N LYS A 122 -23.60 41.72 18.11
CA LYS A 122 -22.61 41.15 17.18
C LYS A 122 -21.46 40.48 17.93
N TYR A 123 -20.91 41.15 18.93
CA TYR A 123 -19.82 40.62 19.74
C TYR A 123 -20.21 39.32 20.44
N LYS A 124 -21.37 39.28 21.10
CA LYS A 124 -21.88 38.08 21.79
C LYS A 124 -22.06 36.91 20.83
N ILE A 125 -22.68 37.15 19.67
CA ILE A 125 -22.89 36.10 18.64
C ILE A 125 -21.54 35.53 18.18
N ILE A 126 -20.61 36.40 17.78
CA ILE A 126 -19.29 35.97 17.28
C ILE A 126 -18.51 35.24 18.38
N SER A 127 -18.55 35.72 19.62
CA SER A 127 -17.87 35.08 20.75
C SER A 127 -18.42 33.68 21.00
N HIS A 128 -19.75 33.53 21.11
CA HIS A 128 -20.38 32.22 21.34
C HIS A 128 -20.11 31.25 20.18
N PHE A 129 -20.07 31.75 18.94
CA PHE A 129 -19.77 30.93 17.78
C PHE A 129 -18.33 30.41 17.81
N LYS A 130 -17.36 31.28 18.10
CA LYS A 130 -15.95 30.89 18.27
C LYS A 130 -15.76 29.88 19.40
N ASP A 131 -16.42 30.10 20.53
CA ASP A 131 -16.37 29.18 21.67
C ASP A 131 -16.96 27.81 21.31
N ALA A 132 -18.04 27.77 20.53
CA ALA A 132 -18.64 26.53 20.06
C ALA A 132 -17.69 25.77 19.13
N ILE A 133 -17.01 26.48 18.20
CA ILE A 133 -15.99 25.90 17.31
C ILE A 133 -14.87 25.30 18.15
N SER A 134 -14.28 26.05 19.08
CA SER A 134 -13.15 25.55 19.86
C SER A 134 -13.51 24.38 20.77
N LYS A 135 -14.75 24.31 21.26
CA LYS A 135 -15.20 23.15 22.06
C LYS A 135 -15.46 21.90 21.21
N ASN A 136 -15.96 22.06 19.99
CA ASN A 136 -16.51 20.95 19.21
C ASN A 136 -15.68 20.53 17.99
N LEU A 137 -14.90 21.42 17.38
CA LEU A 137 -14.12 21.14 16.19
C LEU A 137 -12.63 20.95 16.50
N ASP A 138 -12.04 21.79 17.36
CA ASP A 138 -10.59 21.72 17.65
C ASP A 138 -10.18 20.40 18.33
N ASN A 139 -11.11 19.76 19.05
CA ASN A 139 -10.88 18.52 19.79
C ASN A 139 -11.32 17.24 19.05
N ARG A 140 -11.86 17.34 17.83
CA ARG A 140 -12.35 16.18 17.08
C ARG A 140 -11.35 15.74 16.01
N ASN A 141 -11.16 14.43 15.90
CA ASN A 141 -10.41 13.82 14.81
C ASN A 141 -11.27 13.81 13.53
N ILE A 142 -11.37 14.97 12.88
CA ILE A 142 -12.17 15.15 11.65
C ILE A 142 -11.32 14.75 10.43
N ASP A 143 -11.84 13.84 9.61
CA ASP A 143 -11.21 13.46 8.34
C ASP A 143 -11.57 14.44 7.23
N TYR A 144 -10.80 15.53 7.09
CA TYR A 144 -10.95 16.46 5.97
C TYR A 144 -10.55 15.85 4.62
N GLY A 145 -9.95 14.66 4.58
CA GLY A 145 -9.80 13.90 3.32
C GLY A 145 -11.15 13.41 2.75
N SER A 146 -12.21 13.43 3.55
CA SER A 146 -13.57 13.03 3.19
C SER A 146 -14.48 14.23 2.91
N ALA A 147 -15.05 14.27 1.72
CA ALA A 147 -16.04 15.28 1.34
C ALA A 147 -17.30 15.21 2.23
N GLU A 148 -17.70 14.02 2.65
CA GLU A 148 -18.90 13.83 3.47
C GLU A 148 -18.70 14.36 4.89
N GLN A 149 -17.56 14.07 5.53
CA GLN A 149 -17.22 14.63 6.84
C GLN A 149 -17.12 16.16 6.78
N THR A 150 -16.52 16.69 5.72
CA THR A 150 -16.44 18.13 5.48
C THR A 150 -17.83 18.77 5.37
N ARG A 151 -18.74 18.14 4.63
CA ARG A 151 -20.14 18.60 4.49
C ARG A 151 -20.88 18.58 5.83
N ILE A 152 -20.66 17.57 6.66
CA ILE A 152 -21.23 17.48 8.01
C ILE A 152 -20.74 18.63 8.88
N VAL A 153 -19.44 18.95 8.83
CA VAL A 153 -18.87 20.09 9.58
C VAL A 153 -19.47 21.41 9.12
N ILE A 154 -19.56 21.65 7.80
CA ILE A 154 -20.15 22.88 7.26
C ILE A 154 -21.63 23.01 7.66
N LYS A 155 -22.39 21.92 7.59
CA LYS A 155 -23.78 21.89 8.05
C LYS A 155 -23.87 22.25 9.54
N TRP A 156 -23.04 21.64 10.37
CA TRP A 156 -23.00 21.92 11.81
C TRP A 156 -22.65 23.38 12.12
N LEU A 157 -21.73 23.99 11.37
CA LEU A 157 -21.39 25.42 11.53
C LEU A 157 -22.62 26.31 11.32
N ASN A 158 -23.38 26.06 10.24
CA ASN A 158 -24.59 26.83 9.94
C ASN A 158 -25.70 26.62 10.98
N GLU A 159 -25.94 25.37 11.40
CA GLU A 159 -26.94 25.08 12.44
C GLU A 159 -26.55 25.71 13.78
N THR A 160 -25.24 25.75 14.10
CA THR A 160 -24.75 26.34 15.35
C THR A 160 -25.03 27.83 15.42
N ILE A 161 -24.81 28.57 14.33
CA ILE A 161 -25.08 30.01 14.32
C ILE A 161 -26.59 30.29 14.43
N GLU A 162 -27.44 29.51 13.77
CA GLU A 162 -28.90 29.63 13.91
C GLU A 162 -29.37 29.43 15.36
N ILE A 163 -28.82 28.42 16.04
CA ILE A 163 -29.13 28.15 17.46
C ILE A 163 -28.68 29.32 18.35
N ILE A 164 -27.49 29.87 18.12
CA ILE A 164 -26.97 31.01 18.89
C ILE A 164 -27.88 32.24 18.73
N ILE A 165 -28.28 32.56 17.50
CA ILE A 165 -29.17 33.68 17.21
C ILE A 165 -30.52 33.49 17.91
N LYS A 166 -31.12 32.31 17.77
CA LYS A 166 -32.41 31.99 18.38
C LYS A 166 -32.38 32.18 19.90
N ASN A 167 -31.35 31.62 20.56
CA ASN A 167 -31.17 31.74 22.00
C ASN A 167 -31.00 33.19 22.45
N LEU A 168 -30.36 34.05 21.65
CA LEU A 168 -30.22 35.47 21.98
C LEU A 168 -31.55 36.21 21.85
N ILE A 169 -32.36 35.92 20.83
CA ILE A 169 -33.69 36.51 20.66
C ILE A 169 -34.60 36.11 21.82
N ASP A 170 -34.63 34.82 22.17
CA ASP A 170 -35.51 34.30 23.23
C ASP A 170 -35.14 34.84 24.62
N ASN A 171 -33.86 35.16 24.87
CA ASN A 171 -33.42 35.80 26.12
C ASN A 171 -33.67 37.32 26.20
N THR A 172 -34.15 37.94 25.11
CA THR A 172 -34.47 39.39 25.08
C THR A 172 -35.97 39.69 25.17
N LYS A 173 -36.82 38.67 25.25
CA LYS A 173 -38.27 38.77 25.51
C LYS A 173 -38.55 38.53 26.99
#